data_AF-A0A7S4SJ77-F1
#
_entry.id   AF-A0A7S4SJ77-F1
#
_cell.length_a   1.000
_cell.length_b   1.000
_cell.length_c   1.000
_cell.angle_alpha   90.00
_cell.angle_beta   90.00
_cell.angle_gamma   90.00
#
_symmetry.space_group_name_H-M   'P 1'
#
loop_
_entity.id
_entity.type
_entity.pdbx_description
1 polymer ?
#
loop_
_entity_poly.entity_id
_entity_poly.type
_entity_poly.pdbx_seq_one_letter_code
_entity_poly.pdbx_strand_id
1 'polypeptide(L)'
;SPSGHANDANPVSASIGAAVLAGASTNINGERKSRKKEKRACKRPLSAYNIFFREERKKILESIPGNNAREGDVSSCACNAKPTRRGKKRPHGKITFESLAKMIGTRWKEIGPERLAHYKARAKKETERYTQLVKEYQDKVERAKRQKGENISHEADK
;
A
#
# COMPACT_ATOMS: atom_id res chain seq x y z
N SER A 1 0.40 -34.18 46.38
CA SER A 1 -0.12 -33.46 45.20
C SER A 1 0.95 -32.56 44.61
N PRO A 2 1.54 -32.89 43.46
CA PRO A 2 2.34 -31.95 42.69
C PRO A 2 1.64 -31.60 41.37
N SER A 3 1.31 -30.32 41.18
CA SER A 3 0.80 -29.77 39.92
C SER A 3 1.98 -29.61 38.93
N GLY A 4 2.14 -30.57 38.02
CA GLY A 4 3.06 -30.46 36.90
C GLY A 4 2.50 -29.51 35.85
N HIS A 5 3.13 -28.36 35.66
CA HIS A 5 2.98 -27.55 34.44
C HIS A 5 3.70 -28.28 33.30
N ALA A 6 2.92 -28.87 32.38
CA ALA A 6 3.45 -29.40 31.14
C ALA A 6 3.82 -28.23 30.22
N ASN A 7 5.11 -28.13 29.90
CA ASN A 7 5.61 -27.27 28.84
C ASN A 7 5.34 -27.98 27.51
N ASP A 8 4.38 -27.49 26.73
CA ASP A 8 4.19 -27.92 25.35
C ASP A 8 5.37 -27.43 24.51
N ALA A 9 6.33 -28.35 24.30
CA ALA A 9 7.33 -28.26 23.27
C ALA A 9 6.65 -28.12 21.91
N ASN A 10 7.07 -27.13 21.13
CA ASN A 10 6.66 -26.93 19.74
C ASN A 10 7.70 -27.61 18.82
N PRO A 11 7.40 -28.76 18.19
CA PRO A 11 8.35 -29.45 17.33
C PRO A 11 7.91 -29.29 15.87
N VAL A 12 8.63 -28.49 15.09
CA VAL A 12 8.97 -28.77 13.67
C VAL A 12 9.79 -27.62 13.08
N SER A 13 11.11 -27.71 13.22
CA SER A 13 12.03 -27.02 12.31
C SER A 13 13.00 -28.05 11.75
N ALA A 14 12.47 -28.91 10.88
CA ALA A 14 13.26 -29.86 10.12
C ALA A 14 14.00 -29.10 9.00
N SER A 15 15.31 -29.22 9.04
CA SER A 15 16.29 -28.69 8.09
C SER A 15 16.04 -29.19 6.68
N ILE A 16 15.76 -28.29 5.74
CA ILE A 16 15.80 -28.57 4.31
C ILE A 16 17.04 -27.87 3.72
N GLY A 17 18.06 -28.69 3.45
CA GLY A 17 18.93 -28.60 2.27
C GLY A 17 19.67 -27.29 2.01
N ALA A 18 20.92 -27.22 2.47
CA ALA A 18 21.94 -26.40 1.84
C ALA A 18 22.33 -27.02 0.48
N ALA A 19 21.76 -26.49 -0.61
CA ALA A 19 22.22 -26.74 -1.97
C ALA A 19 22.87 -25.47 -2.51
N VAL A 20 24.20 -25.48 -2.52
CA VAL A 20 25.04 -24.54 -3.28
C VAL A 20 24.81 -24.82 -4.76
N LEU A 21 24.21 -23.87 -5.48
CA LEU A 21 24.36 -23.75 -6.93
C LEU A 21 24.73 -22.32 -7.29
N ALA A 22 25.98 -22.23 -7.71
CA ALA A 22 26.64 -21.24 -8.54
C ALA A 22 25.75 -20.30 -9.38
N GLY A 23 26.22 -19.05 -9.46
CA GLY A 23 26.19 -18.28 -10.70
C GLY A 23 24.93 -17.45 -10.97
N ALA A 24 24.89 -16.23 -10.46
CA ALA A 24 24.12 -15.16 -11.08
C ALA A 24 24.91 -13.85 -10.98
N SER A 25 25.55 -13.47 -12.09
CA SER A 25 26.15 -12.15 -12.30
C SER A 25 25.19 -11.05 -11.88
N THR A 26 25.54 -10.29 -10.85
CA THR A 26 24.81 -9.08 -10.48
C THR A 26 25.10 -7.99 -11.51
N ASN A 27 24.27 -7.92 -12.54
CA ASN A 27 24.21 -6.75 -13.41
C ASN A 27 23.56 -5.59 -12.62
N ILE A 28 24.39 -4.63 -12.22
CA ILE A 28 24.09 -3.48 -11.36
C ILE A 28 23.13 -2.45 -11.98
N ASN A 29 22.63 -2.65 -13.21
CA ASN A 29 21.72 -1.73 -13.90
C ASN A 29 20.39 -2.40 -14.32
N GLY A 30 19.84 -3.26 -13.47
CA GLY A 30 18.52 -3.86 -13.68
C GLY A 30 17.40 -3.02 -13.09
N GLU A 31 16.87 -2.03 -13.84
CA GLU A 31 15.50 -1.56 -13.60
C GLU A 31 14.56 -2.76 -13.72
N ARG A 32 14.22 -3.38 -12.59
CA ARG A 32 13.10 -4.31 -12.53
C ARG A 32 11.86 -3.50 -12.92
N LYS A 33 11.47 -3.54 -14.20
CA LYS A 33 10.14 -3.11 -14.63
C LYS A 33 9.16 -3.95 -13.81
N SER A 34 8.64 -3.35 -12.73
CA SER A 34 7.65 -4.01 -11.89
C SER A 34 6.56 -4.50 -12.84
N ARG A 35 6.28 -5.81 -12.86
CA ARG A 35 5.06 -6.30 -13.53
C ARG A 35 3.94 -5.44 -12.98
N LYS A 36 3.39 -4.58 -13.83
CA LYS A 36 2.38 -3.60 -13.42
C LYS A 36 1.18 -4.44 -13.07
N LYS A 37 1.03 -4.74 -11.77
CA LYS A 37 -0.12 -5.50 -11.28
C LYS A 37 -1.32 -4.79 -11.87
N GLU A 38 -2.04 -5.49 -12.72
CA GLU A 38 -3.16 -4.90 -13.44
C GLU A 38 -3.99 -4.15 -12.41
N LYS A 39 -4.32 -2.90 -12.74
CA LYS A 39 -4.89 -1.86 -11.86
C LYS A 39 -6.24 -2.25 -11.22
N ARG A 40 -6.64 -3.51 -11.39
CA ARG A 40 -7.86 -4.20 -10.97
C ARG A 40 -7.74 -4.87 -9.60
N ALA A 41 -6.53 -5.06 -9.07
CA ALA A 41 -6.38 -5.48 -7.68
C ALA A 41 -6.83 -4.35 -6.75
N CYS A 42 -7.84 -4.62 -5.92
CA CYS A 42 -8.32 -3.69 -4.91
C CYS A 42 -7.13 -3.19 -4.07
N LYS A 43 -7.03 -1.86 -3.88
CA LYS A 43 -5.96 -1.25 -3.08
C LYS A 43 -6.19 -1.61 -1.62
N ARG A 44 -5.14 -2.04 -0.91
CA ARG A 44 -5.19 -2.39 0.51
C ARG A 44 -5.80 -1.26 1.36
N PRO A 45 -6.55 -1.57 2.43
CA PRO A 45 -7.16 -0.56 3.27
C PRO A 45 -6.10 0.18 4.07
N LEU A 46 -6.39 1.42 4.46
CA LEU A 46 -5.48 2.20 5.29
C LEU A 46 -5.61 1.80 6.75
N SER A 47 -4.48 1.51 7.38
CA SER A 47 -4.36 1.37 8.84
C SER A 47 -4.68 2.69 9.55
N ALA A 48 -5.09 2.63 10.81
CA ALA A 48 -5.33 3.79 11.67
C ALA A 48 -4.14 4.76 11.67
N TYR A 49 -2.92 4.23 11.77
CA TYR A 49 -1.69 5.03 11.70
C TYR A 49 -1.54 5.74 10.34
N ASN A 50 -1.87 5.06 9.24
CA ASN A 50 -1.76 5.66 7.90
C ASN A 50 -2.75 6.81 7.69
N ILE A 51 -3.94 6.71 8.29
CA ILE A 51 -4.93 7.80 8.28
C ILE A 51 -4.39 8.99 9.08
N PHE A 52 -3.92 8.75 10.30
CA PHE A 52 -3.30 9.76 11.16
C PHE A 52 -2.10 10.45 10.48
N PHE A 53 -1.19 9.66 9.90
CA PHE A 53 0.00 10.17 9.24
C PHE A 53 -0.33 11.12 8.10
N ARG A 54 -1.37 10.84 7.31
CA ARG A 54 -1.82 11.72 6.22
C ARG A 54 -2.32 13.07 6.73
N GLU A 55 -3.07 13.06 7.82
CA GLU A 55 -3.62 14.28 8.42
C GLU A 55 -2.55 15.12 9.11
N GLU A 56 -1.71 14.51 9.95
CA GLU A 56 -0.62 15.22 10.61
C GLU A 56 0.41 15.73 9.62
N ARG A 57 0.72 14.95 8.59
CA ARG A 57 1.55 15.45 7.49
C ARG A 57 0.92 16.68 6.84
N LYS A 58 -0.38 16.66 6.54
CA LYS A 58 -1.06 17.82 5.93
C LYS A 58 -0.96 19.06 6.83
N LYS A 59 -1.23 18.91 8.13
CA LYS A 59 -1.12 20.01 9.11
C LYS A 59 0.29 20.59 9.21
N ILE A 60 1.32 19.72 9.29
CA ILE A 60 2.73 20.17 9.36
C ILE A 60 3.11 20.91 8.08
N LEU A 61 2.62 20.46 6.92
CA LEU A 61 2.89 21.11 5.63
C LEU A 61 2.19 22.45 5.45
N GLU A 62 1.00 22.63 6.03
CA GLU A 62 0.27 23.90 6.04
C GLU A 62 0.90 24.91 7.00
N SER A 63 1.44 24.45 8.13
CA SER A 63 2.08 25.29 9.14
C SER A 63 3.41 25.92 8.70
N ILE A 64 4.00 25.49 7.58
CA ILE A 64 5.29 26.01 7.11
C ILE A 64 5.04 27.14 6.10
N PRO A 65 5.26 28.41 6.47
CA PRO A 65 5.21 29.50 5.50
C PRO A 65 6.32 29.32 4.46
N GLY A 66 5.94 29.19 3.19
CA GLY A 66 6.85 28.92 2.07
C GLY A 66 6.44 27.76 1.16
N ASN A 67 5.35 27.05 1.47
CA ASN A 67 4.74 26.07 0.57
C ASN A 67 3.78 26.71 -0.45
N ASN A 68 3.31 27.94 -0.20
CA ASN A 68 2.36 28.67 -1.05
C ASN A 68 3.02 29.38 -2.26
N ALA A 69 4.23 28.99 -2.67
CA ALA A 69 4.85 29.54 -3.88
C ALA A 69 4.49 28.70 -5.13
N ARG A 70 3.19 28.61 -5.44
CA ARG A 70 2.54 28.40 -6.76
C ARG A 70 1.13 27.82 -6.60
N GLU A 71 0.19 28.67 -6.21
CA GLU A 71 -1.19 28.56 -6.71
C GLU A 71 -1.25 29.51 -7.91
N GLY A 72 -1.37 28.98 -9.12
CA GLY A 72 -1.41 29.77 -10.36
C GLY A 72 -0.71 29.13 -11.56
N ASP A 73 -1.29 28.06 -12.11
CA ASP A 73 -1.28 27.83 -13.56
C ASP A 73 -2.69 27.44 -13.96
N VAL A 74 -3.55 28.46 -14.03
CA VAL A 74 -4.79 28.41 -14.80
C VAL A 74 -4.44 28.77 -16.24
N SER A 75 -3.92 27.82 -17.01
CA SER A 75 -3.90 27.97 -18.47
C SER A 75 -5.27 27.60 -19.03
N SER A 76 -6.21 28.54 -18.87
CA SER A 76 -7.32 28.71 -19.80
C SER A 76 -6.73 29.29 -21.09
N CYS A 77 -6.11 28.46 -21.91
CA CYS A 77 -5.88 28.78 -23.30
C CYS A 77 -6.03 27.49 -24.11
N ALA A 78 -7.06 27.47 -24.94
CA ALA A 78 -7.37 26.35 -25.82
C ALA A 78 -6.26 26.18 -26.86
N CYS A 79 -5.32 25.28 -26.61
CA CYS A 79 -4.55 24.64 -27.68
C CYS A 79 -4.22 23.20 -27.29
N ASN A 80 -4.51 22.27 -28.20
CA ASN A 80 -4.26 20.84 -28.06
C ASN A 80 -2.75 20.55 -28.09
N ALA A 81 -2.06 20.77 -26.98
CA ALA A 81 -0.68 20.35 -26.77
C ALA A 81 -0.64 19.34 -25.62
N LYS A 82 -0.20 18.11 -25.91
CA LYS A 82 -0.10 17.04 -24.91
C LYS A 82 0.79 17.50 -23.74
N PRO A 83 0.33 17.45 -22.47
CA PRO A 83 1.11 17.92 -21.34
C PRO A 83 2.38 17.09 -21.20
N THR A 84 3.52 17.70 -21.53
CA THR A 84 4.83 17.10 -21.36
C THR A 84 5.09 16.98 -19.85
N ARG A 85 5.40 15.75 -19.42
CA ARG A 85 5.93 15.32 -18.10
C ARG A 85 5.68 16.30 -16.95
N ARG A 86 4.59 16.07 -16.19
CA ARG A 86 4.31 16.70 -14.88
C ARG A 86 5.62 16.89 -14.10
N GLY A 87 6.04 18.14 -13.94
CA GLY A 87 7.24 18.48 -13.18
C GLY A 87 7.20 17.79 -11.82
N LYS A 88 8.34 17.23 -11.38
CA LYS A 88 8.40 16.56 -10.08
C LYS A 88 8.06 17.63 -9.03
N LYS A 89 6.98 17.42 -8.27
CA LYS A 89 6.66 18.31 -7.14
C LYS A 89 7.89 18.34 -6.24
N ARG A 90 8.46 19.53 -6.03
CA ARG A 90 9.63 19.69 -5.17
C ARG A 90 9.29 19.06 -3.82
N PRO A 91 10.09 18.11 -3.30
CA PRO A 91 9.86 17.61 -1.97
C PRO A 91 9.93 18.81 -1.03
N HIS A 92 8.88 18.97 -0.20
CA HIS A 92 8.62 20.07 0.73
C HIS A 92 9.91 20.75 1.18
N GLY A 93 10.21 21.92 0.58
CA GLY A 93 11.57 22.47 0.47
C GLY A 93 12.25 22.92 1.77
N LYS A 94 11.74 22.52 2.93
CA LYS A 94 12.22 22.89 4.26
C LYS A 94 12.27 21.72 5.26
N ILE A 95 11.58 20.60 5.03
CA ILE A 95 11.54 19.46 5.98
C ILE A 95 11.83 18.15 5.24
N THR A 96 12.84 17.42 5.73
CA THR A 96 13.16 16.08 5.25
C THR A 96 12.07 15.09 5.67
N PHE A 97 11.84 14.04 4.87
CA PHE A 97 10.87 12.99 5.22
C PHE A 97 11.15 12.36 6.60
N GLU A 98 12.44 12.23 6.94
CA GLU A 98 12.88 11.68 8.22
C GLU A 98 12.46 12.54 9.41
N SER A 99 12.70 13.86 9.35
CA SER A 99 12.28 14.79 10.42
C SER A 99 10.76 14.77 10.60
N LEU A 100 10.01 14.77 9.48
CA LEU A 100 8.56 14.63 9.50
C LEU A 100 8.10 13.31 10.15
N ALA A 101 8.71 12.19 9.75
CA ALA A 101 8.35 10.87 10.26
C ALA A 101 8.63 10.75 11.77
N LYS A 102 9.75 11.31 12.25
CA LYS A 102 10.07 11.36 13.68
C LYS A 102 9.02 12.14 14.47
N MET A 103 8.65 13.34 14.01
CA MET A 103 7.61 14.16 14.65
C MET A 103 6.24 13.49 14.69
N ILE A 104 5.83 12.82 13.61
CA ILE A 104 4.53 12.11 13.59
C ILE A 104 4.59 10.87 14.48
N GLY A 105 5.73 10.18 14.53
CA GLY A 105 5.94 9.02 15.37
C GLY A 105 5.82 9.33 16.87
N THR A 106 6.36 10.46 17.34
CA THR A 106 6.20 10.89 18.74
C THR A 106 4.74 11.23 19.06
N ARG A 107 4.09 12.02 18.20
CA ARG A 107 2.66 12.39 18.35
C ARG A 107 1.72 11.19 18.35
N TRP A 108 2.04 10.12 17.63
CA TRP A 108 1.24 8.89 17.66
C TRP A 108 1.37 8.13 18.98
N LYS A 109 2.51 8.24 19.68
CA LYS A 109 2.69 7.63 21.01
C LYS A 109 1.98 8.43 22.10
N GLU A 110 1.93 9.75 21.93
CA GLU A 110 1.29 10.69 22.87
C GLU A 110 -0.23 10.82 22.70
N ILE A 111 -0.80 10.19 21.66
CA ILE A 111 -2.22 10.34 21.36
C ILE A 111 -3.09 9.68 22.45
N GLY A 112 -4.08 10.43 22.95
CA GLY A 112 -5.05 9.91 23.90
C GLY A 112 -5.93 8.79 23.33
N PRO A 113 -6.49 7.91 24.18
CA PRO A 113 -7.27 6.75 23.76
C PRO A 113 -8.51 7.11 22.94
N GLU A 114 -9.13 8.27 23.21
CA GLU A 114 -10.31 8.78 22.48
C GLU A 114 -9.97 9.06 21.01
N ARG A 115 -8.93 9.87 20.76
CA ARG A 115 -8.52 10.22 19.40
C ARG A 115 -7.97 8.99 18.66
N LEU A 116 -7.33 8.07 19.37
CA LEU A 116 -6.89 6.79 18.83
C LEU A 116 -8.09 5.90 18.42
N ALA A 117 -9.16 5.89 19.22
CA ALA A 117 -10.40 5.18 18.91
C ALA A 117 -11.07 5.72 17.64
N HIS A 118 -11.07 7.05 17.45
CA HIS A 118 -11.56 7.67 16.21
C HIS A 118 -10.82 7.15 14.97
N TYR A 119 -9.49 7.08 15.01
CA TYR A 119 -8.70 6.54 13.89
C TYR A 119 -8.89 5.04 13.69
N LYS A 120 -9.03 4.27 14.77
CA LYS A 120 -9.37 2.83 14.70
C LYS A 120 -10.73 2.61 14.02
N ALA A 121 -11.75 3.40 14.37
CA ALA A 121 -13.07 3.32 13.75
C ALA A 121 -13.00 3.60 12.23
N ARG A 122 -12.27 4.63 11.82
CA ARG A 122 -12.06 4.93 10.38
C ARG A 122 -11.30 3.83 9.65
N ALA A 123 -10.29 3.24 10.28
CA ALA A 123 -9.56 2.10 9.71
C ALA A 123 -10.44 0.85 9.56
N LYS A 124 -11.34 0.59 10.52
CA LYS A 124 -12.32 -0.49 10.44
C LYS A 124 -13.24 -0.32 9.23
N LYS A 125 -13.79 0.88 9.02
CA LYS A 125 -14.63 1.20 7.86
C LYS A 125 -13.89 1.00 6.53
N GLU A 126 -12.63 1.41 6.45
CA GLU A 126 -11.79 1.16 5.27
C GLU A 126 -11.55 -0.33 5.02
N THR A 127 -11.39 -1.10 6.09
CA THR A 127 -11.18 -2.55 6.04
C THR A 127 -12.45 -3.24 5.52
N GLU A 128 -13.62 -2.91 6.05
CA GLU A 128 -14.91 -3.43 5.59
C GLU A 128 -15.11 -3.17 4.09
N ARG A 129 -14.89 -1.92 3.65
CA ARG A 129 -14.93 -1.57 2.22
C ARG A 129 -13.97 -2.43 1.39
N TYR A 130 -12.74 -2.61 1.87
CA TYR A 130 -11.76 -3.44 1.16
C TYR A 130 -12.20 -4.89 1.06
N THR A 131 -12.74 -5.47 2.14
CA THR A 131 -13.23 -6.86 2.13
C THR A 131 -14.33 -7.07 1.09
N GLN A 132 -15.29 -6.13 1.00
CA GLN A 132 -16.35 -6.16 -0.01
C GLN A 132 -15.78 -6.10 -1.43
N LEU A 133 -14.87 -5.15 -1.69
CA LEU A 133 -14.23 -4.99 -3.00
C LEU A 133 -13.36 -6.20 -3.40
N VAL A 134 -12.69 -6.84 -2.43
CA VAL A 134 -11.93 -8.07 -2.69
C VAL A 134 -12.87 -9.22 -3.03
N LYS A 135 -13.99 -9.37 -2.32
CA LYS A 135 -15.01 -10.37 -2.61
C LYS A 135 -15.53 -10.22 -4.04
N GLU A 136 -15.96 -9.02 -4.42
CA GLU A 136 -16.43 -8.76 -5.79
C GLU A 136 -15.35 -9.04 -6.85
N TYR A 137 -14.08 -8.77 -6.54
CA TYR A 137 -12.98 -9.07 -7.45
C TYR A 137 -12.75 -10.59 -7.57
N GLN A 138 -12.82 -11.32 -6.46
CA GLN A 138 -12.72 -12.78 -6.44
C GLN A 138 -13.86 -13.40 -7.26
N ASP A 139 -15.10 -12.96 -7.06
CA ASP A 139 -16.28 -13.44 -7.81
C ASP A 139 -16.11 -13.22 -9.34
N LYS A 140 -15.56 -12.06 -9.74
CA LYS A 140 -15.27 -11.76 -11.15
C LYS A 140 -14.18 -12.66 -11.72
N VAL A 141 -13.13 -12.93 -10.93
CA VAL A 141 -12.04 -13.83 -11.34
C VAL A 141 -12.55 -15.26 -11.50
N GLU A 142 -13.39 -15.74 -10.57
CA GLU A 142 -14.00 -17.06 -10.63
C GLU A 142 -14.95 -17.19 -11.82
N ARG A 143 -15.82 -16.21 -12.06
CA ARG A 143 -16.71 -16.18 -13.23
C ARG A 143 -15.94 -16.23 -14.55
N ALA A 144 -14.86 -15.45 -14.66
CA ALA A 144 -14.03 -15.44 -15.87
C ALA A 144 -13.30 -16.77 -16.09
N LYS A 145 -12.88 -17.46 -15.01
CA LYS A 145 -12.30 -18.81 -15.11
C LYS A 145 -13.34 -19.83 -15.60
N ARG A 146 -14.56 -19.77 -15.05
CA ARG A 146 -15.66 -20.66 -15.45
C ARG A 146 -16.02 -20.49 -16.93
N GLN A 147 -16.21 -19.26 -17.38
CA GLN A 147 -16.52 -18.96 -18.79
C GLN A 147 -15.40 -19.42 -19.74
N LYS A 148 -14.13 -19.31 -19.32
CA LYS A 148 -13.01 -19.86 -20.11
C LYS A 148 -13.07 -21.38 -20.19
N GLY A 149 -13.38 -22.07 -19.09
CA GLY A 149 -13.56 -23.52 -19.09
C GLY A 149 -14.70 -23.97 -20.02
N GLU A 150 -15.86 -23.31 -19.92
CA GLU A 150 -17.04 -23.59 -20.76
C GLU A 150 -16.77 -23.31 -22.25
N ASN A 151 -16.07 -22.23 -22.59
CA ASN A 151 -15.68 -21.92 -23.96
C ASN A 151 -14.66 -22.93 -24.53
N ILE A 152 -13.76 -23.46 -23.69
CA ILE A 152 -12.79 -24.49 -24.11
C ILE A 152 -13.50 -25.80 -24.45
N SER A 153 -14.52 -26.21 -23.68
CA SER A 153 -15.30 -27.41 -23.98
C SER A 153 -16.13 -27.27 -25.25
N HIS A 154 -16.76 -26.11 -25.49
CA HIS A 154 -17.57 -25.90 -26.69
C HIS A 154 -16.73 -25.83 -27.99
N GLU A 155 -15.43 -25.49 -27.90
CA GLU A 155 -14.51 -25.51 -29.03
C GLU A 155 -14.02 -26.94 -29.38
N ALA A 156 -14.04 -27.87 -28.41
CA ALA A 156 -13.51 -29.23 -28.60
C ALA A 156 -14.49 -30.20 -29.30
N ASP A 157 -15.78 -29.87 -29.35
CA ASP A 157 -16.84 -30.69 -29.96
C ASP A 157 -17.21 -30.26 -31.40
N LYS A 158 -16.46 -29.33 -32.00
CA LYS A 158 -16.58 -28.93 -33.42
C LYS A 158 -15.44 -29.50 -34.25
#